data_AF-A0A9W7DKU6-F1
#
_entry.id   AF-A0A9W7DKU6-F1
#
_cell.length_a   1.000
_cell.length_b   1.000
_cell.length_c   1.000
_cell.angle_alpha   90.00
_cell.angle_beta   90.00
_cell.angle_gamma   90.00
#
_symmetry.space_group_name_H-M   'P 1'
#
loop_
_entity.id
_entity.type
_entity.pdbx_description
1 polymer ?
#
loop_
_entity_poly.entity_id
_entity_poly.type
_entity_poly.pdbx_seq_one_letter_code
_entity_poly.pdbx_strand_id
1 'polypeptide(L)'
;MPITSKDIPRECSIAIQNEFIRTQKVKQMAQPNLDIQHPGLFQAPNQSENADDELPNYLVYENVVRTFGEDIKYRNVLTVKNSSLKITVDKNVTLREILTKRFSPLVQQGKLEYKDSIKLQNFLKLYERLRFSGKAIEHDEFLELMQLWNQVQTLLTKFNH
;
A
#
# COMPACT_ATOMS: atom_id res chain seq x y z
N MET A 1 19.51 -37.03 -11.49
CA MET A 1 19.67 -35.66 -12.02
C MET A 1 21.16 -35.38 -12.12
N PRO A 2 21.66 -34.75 -13.19
CA PRO A 2 23.05 -34.30 -13.25
C PRO A 2 23.27 -33.21 -12.20
N ILE A 3 24.37 -33.28 -11.46
CA ILE A 3 24.66 -32.42 -10.29
C ILE A 3 25.91 -31.56 -10.58
N THR A 4 26.76 -31.97 -11.53
CA THR A 4 27.99 -31.27 -11.89
C THR A 4 28.09 -31.01 -13.40
N SER A 5 28.86 -29.99 -13.78
CA SER A 5 29.11 -29.57 -15.16
C SER A 5 29.84 -30.61 -16.03
N LYS A 6 30.33 -31.70 -15.42
CA LYS A 6 30.95 -32.84 -16.11
C LYS A 6 29.95 -33.94 -16.48
N ASP A 7 28.73 -33.88 -15.95
CA ASP A 7 27.69 -34.90 -16.18
C ASP A 7 26.99 -34.73 -17.54
N ILE A 8 27.27 -33.62 -18.23
CA ILE A 8 26.65 -33.25 -19.50
C ILE A 8 27.72 -33.30 -20.61
N PRO A 9 27.50 -34.06 -21.69
CA PRO A 9 28.39 -34.03 -22.85
C PRO A 9 28.60 -32.59 -23.36
N ARG A 10 29.82 -32.27 -23.78
CA ARG A 10 30.21 -30.91 -24.20
C ARG A 10 29.25 -30.30 -25.22
N GLU A 11 28.77 -31.10 -26.17
CA GLU A 11 27.80 -30.68 -27.19
C GLU A 11 26.45 -30.26 -26.58
N CYS A 12 25.94 -31.02 -25.60
CA CYS A 12 24.73 -30.68 -24.88
C CYS A 12 24.92 -29.41 -24.03
N SER A 13 26.09 -29.23 -23.40
CA SER A 13 26.39 -27.99 -22.65
C SER A 13 26.41 -26.76 -23.56
N ILE A 14 26.99 -26.88 -24.77
CA ILE A 14 27.01 -25.80 -25.76
C ILE A 14 25.59 -25.48 -26.23
N ALA A 15 24.77 -26.50 -26.50
CA ALA A 15 23.38 -26.32 -26.89
C ALA A 15 22.56 -25.59 -25.81
N ILE A 16 22.73 -25.98 -24.54
CA ILE A 16 22.08 -25.31 -23.40
C ILE A 16 22.51 -23.85 -23.30
N GLN A 17 23.81 -23.57 -23.44
CA GLN A 17 24.33 -22.21 -23.35
C GLN A 17 23.83 -21.32 -24.51
N ASN A 18 23.74 -21.88 -25.72
CA ASN A 18 23.15 -21.20 -26.87
C ASN A 18 21.65 -20.89 -26.64
N GLU A 19 20.90 -21.82 -26.05
CA GLU A 19 19.51 -21.58 -25.67
C GLU A 19 19.37 -20.52 -24.56
N PHE A 20 20.27 -20.47 -23.58
CA PHE A 20 20.30 -19.39 -22.60
C PHE A 20 20.54 -18.02 -23.25
N ILE A 21 21.48 -17.94 -24.18
CA ILE A 21 21.76 -16.69 -24.92
C ILE A 21 20.55 -16.31 -25.78
N ARG A 22 19.94 -17.28 -26.46
CA ARG A 22 18.75 -17.07 -27.30
C ARG A 22 17.57 -16.54 -26.46
N THR A 23 17.30 -17.18 -25.33
CA THR A 23 16.21 -16.78 -24.42
C THR A 23 16.47 -15.42 -23.78
N GLN A 24 17.72 -15.06 -23.46
CA GLN A 24 18.06 -13.70 -23.03
C GLN A 24 17.77 -12.64 -24.11
N LYS A 25 18.14 -12.91 -25.38
CA LYS A 25 17.84 -12.00 -26.49
C LYS A 25 16.35 -11.83 -26.70
N VAL A 26 15.59 -12.94 -26.70
CA VAL A 26 14.13 -12.90 -26.80
C VAL A 26 13.53 -12.13 -25.63
N LYS A 27 14.03 -12.33 -24.41
CA LYS A 27 13.58 -11.59 -23.22
C LYS A 27 13.79 -10.08 -23.39
N GLN A 28 14.96 -9.65 -23.86
CA GLN A 28 15.24 -8.22 -24.10
C GLN A 28 14.34 -7.63 -25.19
N MET A 29 14.11 -8.36 -26.29
CA MET A 29 13.21 -7.92 -27.36
C MET A 29 11.73 -7.88 -26.93
N ALA A 30 11.36 -8.72 -25.97
CA ALA A 30 10.00 -8.79 -25.43
C ALA A 30 9.78 -7.85 -24.23
N GLN A 31 10.79 -7.08 -23.81
CA GLN A 31 10.57 -6.05 -22.80
C GLN A 31 9.63 -4.98 -23.36
N PRO A 32 8.72 -4.44 -22.54
CA PRO A 32 7.86 -3.35 -22.98
C PRO A 32 8.70 -2.11 -23.31
N ASN A 33 8.28 -1.37 -24.34
CA ASN A 33 8.97 -0.15 -24.80
C ASN A 33 8.88 1.01 -23.79
N LEU A 34 7.98 0.91 -22.81
CA LEU A 34 7.71 1.88 -21.76
C LEU A 34 7.60 1.15 -20.43
N ASP A 35 7.95 1.83 -19.34
CA ASP A 35 7.65 1.33 -18.00
C ASP A 35 6.13 1.27 -17.81
N ILE A 36 5.61 0.06 -17.70
CA ILE A 36 4.19 -0.17 -17.51
C ILE A 36 3.90 -0.02 -16.02
N GLN A 37 3.19 1.06 -15.66
CA GLN A 37 2.61 1.18 -14.33
C GLN A 37 1.29 0.41 -14.28
N HIS A 38 1.21 -0.58 -13.39
CA HIS A 38 0.01 -1.38 -13.19
C HIS A 38 -0.88 -0.77 -12.10
N PRO A 39 -2.16 -0.47 -12.37
CA PRO A 39 -3.10 -0.07 -11.33
C PRO A 39 -3.18 -1.14 -10.23
N GLY A 40 -3.12 -0.72 -8.97
CA GLY A 40 -3.17 -1.60 -7.80
C GLY A 40 -1.83 -2.20 -7.36
N LEU A 41 -0.75 -2.01 -8.13
CA LEU A 41 0.57 -2.56 -7.84
C LEU A 41 1.66 -1.51 -8.01
N PHE A 42 2.46 -1.30 -6.97
CA PHE A 42 3.67 -0.50 -7.10
C PHE A 42 4.80 -1.30 -7.73
N GLN A 43 5.44 -0.71 -8.74
CA GLN A 43 6.68 -1.22 -9.30
C GLN A 43 7.56 -0.02 -9.61
N ALA A 44 8.65 0.14 -8.86
CA ALA A 44 9.65 1.13 -9.19
C ALA A 44 10.28 0.78 -10.55
N PRO A 45 10.52 1.77 -11.40
CA PRO A 45 11.21 1.55 -12.66
C PRO A 45 12.59 0.93 -12.38
N ASN A 46 12.99 -0.06 -13.19
CA ASN A 46 14.21 -0.87 -12.97
C ASN A 46 15.54 -0.08 -12.98
N GLN A 47 15.49 1.25 -13.13
CA GLN A 47 16.66 2.15 -13.25
C GLN A 47 16.65 3.32 -12.26
N SER A 48 15.66 3.46 -11.38
CA SER A 48 15.65 4.55 -10.42
C SER A 48 16.44 4.18 -9.16
N GLU A 49 17.77 4.33 -9.23
CA GLU A 49 18.62 4.45 -8.03
C GLU A 49 18.27 5.70 -7.19
N ASN A 50 17.43 6.60 -7.73
CA ASN A 50 16.90 7.81 -7.11
C ASN A 50 15.36 7.89 -7.19
N ALA A 51 14.63 6.79 -6.98
CA ALA A 51 13.19 6.93 -6.75
C ALA A 51 12.99 7.51 -5.35
N ASP A 52 12.60 8.78 -5.27
CA ASP A 52 12.10 9.44 -4.05
C ASP A 52 10.88 8.71 -3.44
N ASP A 53 10.30 7.74 -4.16
CA ASP A 53 9.23 6.87 -3.67
C ASP A 53 9.82 5.72 -2.83
N GLU A 54 9.84 5.90 -1.51
CA GLU A 54 10.26 4.92 -0.49
C GLU A 54 9.39 3.63 -0.43
N LEU A 55 8.50 3.41 -1.41
CA LEU A 55 7.57 2.28 -1.39
C LEU A 55 8.25 0.97 -1.80
N PRO A 56 7.97 -0.16 -1.12
CA PRO A 56 8.51 -1.45 -1.50
C PRO A 56 8.02 -1.89 -2.89
N ASN A 57 8.92 -2.44 -3.70
CA ASN A 57 8.53 -3.06 -4.97
C ASN A 57 7.50 -4.17 -4.77
N TYR A 58 6.54 -4.23 -5.69
CA TYR A 58 5.41 -5.16 -5.69
C TYR A 58 4.42 -4.94 -4.52
N LEU A 59 4.38 -3.73 -3.95
CA LEU A 59 3.36 -3.36 -2.98
C LEU A 59 1.98 -3.38 -3.62
N VAL A 60 1.09 -4.23 -3.11
CA VAL A 60 -0.32 -4.27 -3.52
C VAL A 60 -1.09 -3.26 -2.68
N TYR A 61 -1.54 -2.17 -3.30
CA TYR A 61 -2.22 -1.06 -2.59
C TYR A 61 -3.46 -1.53 -1.83
N GLU A 62 -4.24 -2.43 -2.44
CA GLU A 62 -5.46 -2.96 -1.84
C GLU A 62 -5.19 -3.66 -0.50
N ASN A 63 -4.07 -4.39 -0.39
CA ASN A 63 -3.71 -5.07 0.85
C ASN A 63 -3.47 -4.05 1.97
N VAL A 64 -2.77 -2.96 1.66
CA VAL A 64 -2.53 -1.87 2.63
C VAL A 64 -3.84 -1.23 3.06
N VAL A 65 -4.74 -0.89 2.13
CA VAL A 65 -6.04 -0.28 2.48
C VAL A 65 -6.90 -1.23 3.31
N ARG A 66 -6.85 -2.54 3.03
CA ARG A 66 -7.55 -3.57 3.82
C ARG A 66 -7.04 -3.62 5.27
N THR A 67 -5.74 -3.47 5.50
CA THR A 67 -5.17 -3.56 6.85
C THR A 67 -5.77 -2.55 7.82
N PHE A 68 -6.16 -1.35 7.37
CA PHE A 68 -6.83 -0.35 8.21
C PHE A 68 -8.12 -0.86 8.86
N GLY A 69 -8.84 -1.76 8.17
CA GLY A 69 -10.07 -2.33 8.66
C GLY A 69 -9.91 -3.67 9.39
N GLU A 70 -8.81 -4.37 9.17
CA GLU A 70 -8.59 -5.71 9.76
C GLU A 70 -8.32 -5.64 11.25
N ASP A 71 -7.51 -4.68 11.69
CA ASP A 71 -7.24 -4.44 13.11
C ASP A 71 -8.53 -4.16 13.89
N ILE A 72 -9.43 -3.35 13.32
CA ILE A 72 -10.74 -3.07 13.90
C ILE A 72 -11.60 -4.34 13.94
N LYS A 73 -11.70 -5.04 12.80
CA LYS A 73 -12.60 -6.20 12.65
C LYS A 73 -12.23 -7.38 13.53
N TYR A 74 -10.93 -7.71 13.61
CA TYR A 74 -10.48 -8.93 14.28
C TYR A 74 -9.93 -8.68 15.68
N ARG A 75 -9.36 -7.50 15.95
CA ARG A 75 -8.71 -7.21 17.23
C ARG A 75 -9.50 -6.21 18.08
N ASN A 76 -10.55 -5.58 17.54
CA ASN A 76 -11.29 -4.50 18.20
C ASN A 76 -10.35 -3.39 18.72
N VAL A 77 -9.28 -3.11 17.97
CA VAL A 77 -8.31 -2.07 18.29
C VAL A 77 -7.99 -1.29 17.04
N LEU A 78 -7.82 0.03 17.17
CA LEU A 78 -7.19 0.86 16.17
C LEU A 78 -5.75 1.15 16.59
N THR A 79 -4.79 0.63 15.83
CA THR A 79 -3.36 0.86 16.05
C THR A 79 -2.92 2.14 15.33
N VAL A 80 -2.40 3.12 16.07
CA VAL A 80 -1.92 4.40 15.56
C VAL A 80 -0.40 4.48 15.78
N LYS A 81 0.34 4.92 14.76
CA LYS A 81 1.81 5.08 14.74
C LYS A 81 2.59 3.87 15.31
N ASN A 82 2.94 2.91 14.45
CA ASN A 82 3.86 1.79 14.76
C ASN A 82 3.67 1.19 16.18
N SER A 83 2.42 1.02 16.60
CA SER A 83 2.01 0.39 17.87
C SER A 83 2.16 1.22 19.16
N SER A 84 2.46 2.51 19.10
CA SER A 84 2.59 3.34 20.32
C SER A 84 1.24 3.68 20.95
N LEU A 85 0.17 3.73 20.16
CA LEU A 85 -1.15 4.14 20.61
C LEU A 85 -2.20 3.16 20.11
N LYS A 86 -2.87 2.48 21.05
CA LYS A 86 -3.94 1.51 20.78
C LYS A 86 -5.25 2.06 21.33
N ILE A 87 -6.19 2.31 20.43
CA ILE A 87 -7.53 2.75 20.80
C ILE A 87 -8.42 1.52 20.81
N THR A 88 -8.88 1.11 21.99
CA THR A 88 -9.90 0.06 22.11
C THR A 88 -11.20 0.56 21.49
N VAL A 89 -11.83 -0.27 20.66
CA VAL A 89 -13.07 0.06 19.96
C VAL A 89 -14.13 -0.98 20.28
N ASP A 90 -15.40 -0.56 20.21
CA ASP A 90 -16.53 -1.46 20.43
C ASP A 90 -16.59 -2.56 19.36
N LYS A 91 -17.28 -3.67 19.64
CA LYS A 91 -17.49 -4.71 18.63
C LYS A 91 -18.37 -4.19 17.48
N ASN A 92 -18.09 -4.68 16.27
CA ASN A 92 -18.88 -4.41 15.05
C ASN A 92 -18.94 -2.95 14.60
N VAL A 93 -17.99 -2.10 15.00
CA VAL A 93 -17.91 -0.71 14.53
C VAL A 93 -17.03 -0.57 13.30
N THR A 94 -17.33 0.43 12.48
CA THR A 94 -16.54 0.77 11.29
C THR A 94 -15.48 1.83 11.58
N LEU A 95 -14.45 1.94 10.72
CA LEU A 95 -13.44 3.01 10.83
C LEU A 95 -14.09 4.40 10.82
N ARG A 96 -15.12 4.60 9.98
CA ARG A 96 -15.91 5.83 9.91
C ARG A 96 -16.54 6.16 11.26
N GLU A 97 -17.21 5.18 11.88
CA GLU A 97 -17.86 5.37 13.17
C GLU A 97 -16.86 5.69 14.27
N ILE A 98 -15.72 5.00 14.30
CA ILE A 98 -14.66 5.26 15.28
C ILE A 98 -14.17 6.71 15.17
N LEU A 99 -13.81 7.13 13.96
CA LEU A 99 -13.29 8.48 13.74
C LEU A 99 -14.37 9.53 14.00
N THR A 100 -15.62 9.28 13.61
CA THR A 100 -16.73 10.22 13.84
C THR A 100 -17.06 10.33 15.33
N LYS A 101 -17.14 9.22 16.08
CA LYS A 101 -17.34 9.23 17.53
C LYS A 101 -16.22 10.00 18.25
N ARG A 102 -14.97 9.88 17.77
CA ARG A 102 -13.83 10.57 18.37
C ARG A 102 -13.78 12.06 18.05
N PHE A 103 -13.99 12.44 16.80
CA PHE A 103 -13.80 13.82 16.35
C PHE A 103 -15.08 14.67 16.40
N SER A 104 -16.28 14.08 16.34
CA SER A 104 -17.55 14.84 16.37
C SER A 104 -17.70 15.72 17.62
N PRO A 105 -17.39 15.25 18.84
CA PRO A 105 -17.42 16.11 20.03
C PRO A 105 -16.40 17.26 19.96
N LEU A 106 -15.22 17.02 19.38
CA LEU A 106 -14.16 18.04 19.24
C LEU A 106 -14.56 19.14 18.25
N VAL A 107 -15.28 18.77 17.19
CA VAL A 107 -15.87 19.73 16.24
C VAL A 107 -16.95 20.57 16.92
N GLN A 108 -17.86 19.92 17.67
CA GLN A 108 -18.94 20.61 18.38
C GLN A 108 -18.42 21.57 19.47
N GLN A 109 -17.30 21.22 20.12
CA GLN A 109 -16.64 22.05 21.12
C GLN A 109 -15.72 23.12 20.52
N GLY A 110 -15.61 23.21 19.18
CA GLY A 110 -14.73 24.17 18.51
C GLY A 110 -13.24 23.93 18.74
N LYS A 111 -12.85 22.74 19.24
CA LYS A 111 -11.45 22.37 19.51
C LYS A 111 -10.72 21.84 18.28
N LEU A 112 -11.46 21.38 17.28
CA LEU A 112 -10.92 20.93 16.01
C LEU A 112 -11.02 22.05 14.98
N GLU A 113 -9.90 22.36 14.32
CA GLU A 113 -9.89 23.34 13.23
C GLU A 113 -10.76 22.87 12.06
N TYR A 114 -11.42 23.81 11.40
CA TYR A 114 -12.28 23.51 10.24
C TYR A 114 -11.51 22.77 9.12
N LYS A 115 -10.24 23.15 8.91
CA LYS A 115 -9.36 22.50 7.92
C LYS A 115 -9.12 21.03 8.23
N ASP A 116 -8.93 20.69 9.50
CA ASP A 116 -8.71 19.30 9.95
C ASP A 116 -9.99 18.47 9.83
N SER A 117 -11.15 19.08 10.09
CA SER A 117 -12.45 18.44 9.86
C SER A 117 -12.67 18.08 8.38
N ILE A 118 -12.33 18.98 7.45
CA ILE A 118 -12.41 18.69 6.01
C ILE A 118 -11.48 17.55 5.63
N LYS A 119 -10.23 17.56 6.10
CA LYS A 119 -9.25 16.50 5.82
C LYS A 119 -9.74 15.13 6.30
N LEU A 120 -10.34 15.08 7.48
CA LEU A 120 -10.93 13.86 8.02
C LEU A 120 -12.08 13.35 7.13
N GLN A 121 -12.94 14.25 6.65
CA GLN A 121 -14.01 13.85 5.73
C GLN A 121 -13.46 13.37 4.38
N ASN A 122 -12.45 14.03 3.84
CA ASN A 122 -11.81 13.64 2.59
C ASN A 122 -11.15 12.26 2.73
N PHE A 123 -10.45 12.02 3.84
CA PHE A 123 -9.91 10.71 4.16
C PHE A 123 -10.98 9.62 4.16
N LEU A 124 -12.09 9.84 4.88
CA LEU A 124 -13.17 8.85 4.98
C LEU A 124 -13.83 8.55 3.63
N LYS A 125 -14.08 9.59 2.83
CA LYS A 125 -14.64 9.44 1.48
C LYS A 125 -13.69 8.66 0.58
N LEU A 126 -12.41 9.00 0.59
CA LEU A 126 -11.40 8.34 -0.22
C LEU A 126 -11.23 6.88 0.21
N TYR A 127 -11.10 6.62 1.51
CA TYR A 127 -10.98 5.28 2.08
C TYR A 127 -12.15 4.37 1.68
N GLU A 128 -13.39 4.83 1.82
CA GLU A 128 -14.55 4.02 1.47
C GLU A 128 -14.66 3.78 -0.02
N ARG A 129 -14.34 4.79 -0.84
CA ARG A 129 -14.27 4.62 -2.29
C ARG A 129 -13.24 3.56 -2.66
N LEU A 130 -12.03 3.64 -2.13
CA LEU A 130 -10.96 2.69 -2.44
C LEU A 130 -11.27 1.28 -1.91
N ARG A 131 -11.91 1.16 -0.75
CA ARG A 131 -12.24 -0.14 -0.14
C ARG A 131 -13.44 -0.84 -0.77
N PHE A 132 -14.47 -0.09 -1.16
CA PHE A 132 -15.77 -0.66 -1.55
C PHE A 132 -16.12 -0.46 -3.03
N SER A 133 -15.36 0.32 -3.81
CA SER A 133 -15.65 0.50 -5.23
C SER A 133 -15.38 -0.74 -6.10
N GLY A 134 -14.52 -1.66 -5.64
CA GLY A 134 -14.07 -2.81 -6.42
C GLY A 134 -13.18 -2.45 -7.62
N LYS A 135 -12.78 -1.18 -7.76
CA LYS A 135 -11.83 -0.73 -8.79
C LYS A 135 -10.40 -0.89 -8.31
N ALA A 136 -9.47 -1.11 -9.25
CA ALA A 136 -8.04 -1.06 -8.94
C ALA A 136 -7.67 0.35 -8.46
N ILE A 137 -6.81 0.42 -7.45
CA ILE A 137 -6.35 1.68 -6.83
C ILE A 137 -5.22 2.26 -7.68
N GLU A 138 -5.34 3.51 -8.10
CA GLU A 138 -4.24 4.18 -8.81
C GLU A 138 -3.14 4.65 -7.84
N HIS A 139 -1.93 4.84 -8.34
CA HIS A 139 -0.78 5.23 -7.52
C HIS A 139 -1.01 6.57 -6.80
N ASP A 140 -1.51 7.58 -7.51
CA ASP A 140 -1.78 8.90 -6.93
C ASP A 140 -2.86 8.85 -5.85
N GLU A 141 -3.90 8.05 -6.06
CA GLU A 141 -4.97 7.84 -5.07
C GLU A 141 -4.44 7.16 -3.80
N PHE A 142 -3.51 6.21 -3.97
CA PHE A 142 -2.84 5.54 -2.86
C PHE A 142 -1.98 6.53 -2.07
N LEU A 143 -1.17 7.34 -2.74
CA LEU A 143 -0.34 8.36 -2.08
C LEU A 143 -1.19 9.39 -1.34
N GLU A 144 -2.27 9.88 -1.96
CA GLU A 144 -3.20 10.81 -1.32
C GLU A 144 -3.81 10.20 -0.05
N LEU A 145 -4.24 8.94 -0.11
CA LEU A 145 -4.76 8.22 1.04
C LEU A 145 -3.74 8.13 2.18
N MET A 146 -2.48 7.80 1.86
CA MET A 146 -1.42 7.67 2.86
C MET A 146 -1.09 9.01 3.52
N GLN A 147 -1.05 10.09 2.75
CA GLN A 147 -0.85 11.44 3.28
C GLN A 147 -1.99 11.87 4.20
N LEU A 148 -3.23 11.66 3.78
CA LEU A 148 -4.42 11.95 4.59
C LEU A 148 -4.45 11.10 5.87
N TRP A 149 -4.10 9.83 5.77
CA TRP A 149 -4.02 8.93 6.92
C TRP A 149 -2.98 9.40 7.95
N ASN A 150 -1.77 9.78 7.51
CA ASN A 150 -0.74 10.30 8.41
C ASN A 150 -1.22 11.56 9.17
N GLN A 151 -1.98 12.43 8.50
CA GLN A 151 -2.60 13.59 9.15
C GLN A 151 -3.65 13.16 10.19
N VAL A 152 -4.52 12.20 9.86
CA VAL A 152 -5.49 11.65 10.81
C VAL A 152 -4.79 11.01 12.02
N GLN A 153 -3.71 10.26 11.81
CA GLN A 153 -2.92 9.68 12.90
C GLN A 153 -2.30 10.77 13.81
N THR A 154 -1.84 11.87 13.22
CA THR A 154 -1.30 13.01 13.97
C THR A 154 -2.39 13.66 14.83
N LEU A 155 -3.59 13.84 14.29
CA LEU A 155 -4.74 14.34 15.03
C LEU A 155 -5.15 13.38 16.15
N LEU A 156 -5.23 12.08 15.87
CA LEU A 156 -5.52 11.06 16.87
C LEU A 156 -4.50 11.11 18.01
N THR A 157 -3.22 11.31 17.72
CA THR A 157 -2.18 11.43 18.75
C THR A 157 -2.35 12.70 19.57
N LYS A 158 -2.65 13.85 18.93
CA LYS A 158 -2.81 15.15 19.58
C LYS A 158 -3.97 15.17 20.58
N PHE A 159 -5.07 14.48 20.27
CA PHE A 159 -6.31 14.50 21.06
C PHE A 159 -6.54 13.23 21.89
N ASN A 160 -5.52 12.40 22.12
CA ASN A 160 -5.61 11.22 22.99
C ASN A 160 -5.15 11.47 24.44
N HIS A 161 -5.09 12.74 24.85
CA HIS A 161 -4.81 13.19 26.21
C HIS A 161 -6.07 13.70 26.90
#